data_AF-A0A955QPN4-F1
#
_entry.id   AF-A0A955QPN4-F1
#
_cell.length_a   1.000
_cell.length_b   1.000
_cell.length_c   1.000
_cell.angle_alpha   90.00
_cell.angle_beta   90.00
_cell.angle_gamma   90.00
#
_symmetry.space_group_name_H-M   'P 1'
#
loop_
_entity.id
_entity.type
_entity.pdbx_description
1 polymer ?
#
loop_
_entity_poly.entity_id
_entity_poly.type
_entity_poly.pdbx_seq_one_letter_code
_entity_poly.pdbx_strand_id
1 'polypeptide(L)' 'MKAFESELLTFDDPEIRLPAIDRLEGFHPSGPCLYRRVLVPVRANGTGLPVWLYAMGDRWTGSFKKLTGGIWR' A
#
# COMPACT_ATOMS: atom_id res chain seq x y z
N MET A 1 -16.77 -5.37 -4.28
CA MET A 1 -15.41 -5.10 -3.75
C MET A 1 -14.76 -6.44 -3.46
N LYS A 2 -13.59 -6.75 -4.04
CA LYS A 2 -12.86 -7.99 -3.72
C LYS A 2 -11.91 -7.71 -2.56
N ALA A 3 -11.92 -8.58 -1.55
CA ALA A 3 -10.93 -8.56 -0.48
C ALA A 3 -9.63 -9.23 -0.95
N PHE A 4 -8.51 -8.80 -0.39
CA PHE A 4 -7.21 -9.44 -0.51
C PHE A 4 -6.69 -9.72 0.90
N GLU A 5 -5.95 -10.81 1.07
CA GLU A 5 -5.29 -11.11 2.33
C GLU A 5 -4.08 -10.18 2.47
N SER A 6 -4.01 -9.45 3.59
CA SER A 6 -2.93 -8.51 3.87
C SER A 6 -2.70 -8.42 5.36
N GLU A 7 -1.52 -7.95 5.72
CA GLU A 7 -1.12 -7.69 7.09
C GLU A 7 -1.11 -6.17 7.34
N LEU A 8 -1.66 -5.76 8.49
CA LEU A 8 -1.60 -4.37 8.93
C LEU A 8 -0.39 -4.20 9.84
N LEU A 9 0.49 -3.27 9.49
CA LEU A 9 1.62 -2.87 10.33
C LEU A 9 1.30 -1.54 11.01
N THR A 10 1.60 -1.48 12.31
CA THR A 10 1.53 -0.24 13.09
C THR A 10 2.94 0.06 13.61
N PHE A 11 3.29 1.34 13.64
CA PHE A 11 4.60 1.81 14.05
C PHE A 11 4.44 2.79 15.20
N ASP A 12 5.26 2.66 16.22
CA ASP A 12 5.39 3.59 17.34
C ASP A 12 6.27 4.81 16.98
N ASP A 13 7.05 4.71 15.91
CA ASP A 13 7.94 5.73 15.34
C ASP A 13 7.62 6.05 13.85
N PRO A 14 6.37 6.43 13.51
CA PRO A 14 5.95 6.60 12.12
C PRO A 14 6.76 7.67 11.37
N GLU A 15 7.24 8.71 12.04
CA GLU A 15 8.09 9.75 11.48
C GLU A 15 9.47 9.26 11.03
N ILE A 16 9.91 8.08 11.51
CA ILE A 16 11.16 7.44 11.09
C ILE A 16 10.88 6.36 10.06
N ARG A 17 9.94 5.45 10.35
CA ARG A 17 9.69 4.27 9.52
C ARG A 17 8.93 4.57 8.23
N LEU A 18 7.94 5.47 8.25
CA LEU A 18 7.19 5.78 7.02
C LEU A 18 8.10 6.40 5.96
N PRO A 19 8.97 7.39 6.26
CA PRO A 19 9.91 7.89 5.26
C PRO A 19 10.90 6.82 4.76
N ALA A 20 11.25 5.82 5.57
CA ALA A 20 12.09 4.72 5.14
C ALA A 20 11.37 3.79 4.15
N ILE A 21 10.10 3.47 4.40
CA ILE A 21 9.26 2.70 3.47
C ILE A 21 8.99 3.52 2.20
N ASP A 22 8.70 4.81 2.32
CA ASP A 22 8.50 5.72 1.18
C ASP A 22 9.71 5.65 0.23
N ARG A 23 10.94 5.67 0.76
CA ARG A 23 12.17 5.51 -0.05
C ARG A 23 12.30 4.11 -0.67
N LEU A 24 11.97 3.06 0.07
CA LEU A 24 12.03 1.68 -0.41
C LEU A 24 11.07 1.47 -1.60
N GLU A 25 9.86 2.01 -1.51
CA GLU A 25 8.82 1.91 -2.54
C GLU A 25 9.01 2.93 -3.68
N GLY A 26 10.03 3.79 -3.60
CA GLY A 26 10.24 4.85 -4.58
C GLY A 26 9.10 5.88 -4.61
N PHE A 27 8.38 6.03 -3.50
CA PHE A 27 7.37 7.07 -3.34
C PHE A 27 8.05 8.42 -3.16
N HIS A 28 7.66 9.39 -3.99
CA HIS A 28 8.14 10.76 -3.91
C HIS A 28 6.96 11.72 -4.11
N PRO A 29 6.56 12.51 -3.09
CA PRO A 29 5.35 13.33 -3.17
C PRO A 29 5.46 14.47 -4.20
N SER A 30 6.68 14.91 -4.54
CA SER A 30 6.93 16.05 -5.41
C SER A 30 7.41 15.67 -6.82
N GLY A 31 7.31 14.40 -7.23
CA GLY A 31 7.98 13.93 -8.45
C GLY A 31 7.41 12.63 -9.02
N PRO A 32 8.03 12.10 -10.10
CA PRO A 32 7.65 10.81 -10.65
C PRO A 32 7.87 9.69 -9.62
N CYS A 33 6.84 8.90 -9.37
CA CYS A 33 6.86 7.75 -8.45
C CYS A 33 6.16 6.56 -9.09
N LEU A 34 6.66 5.34 -8.81
CA LEU A 34 6.05 4.09 -9.28
C LEU A 34 4.85 3.72 -8.41
N TYR A 35 4.98 3.89 -7.10
CA TYR A 35 3.90 3.71 -6.15
C TYR A 35 3.46 5.06 -5.58
N ARG A 36 2.16 5.19 -5.30
CA ARG A 36 1.53 6.33 -4.64
C ARG A 36 0.89 5.87 -3.34
N ARG A 37 0.99 6.71 -2.31
CA ARG A 37 0.32 6.45 -1.03
C ARG A 37 -1.13 6.89 -1.10
N VAL A 38 -2.05 5.96 -0.87
CA VAL A 38 -3.49 6.22 -0.81
C VAL A 38 -4.05 5.76 0.53
N LEU A 39 -5.01 6.51 1.06
CA LEU A 39 -5.71 6.13 2.28
C LEU A 39 -6.92 5.28 1.91
N VAL A 40 -6.98 4.05 2.40
CA VAL A 40 -8.10 3.13 2.13
C VAL A 40 -8.77 2.71 3.43
N PRO A 41 -10.11 2.57 3.45
CA PRO A 41 -10.78 1.96 4.58
C PRO A 41 -10.56 0.45 4.55
N VAL A 42 -10.06 -0.11 5.64
CA VAL A 42 -9.97 -1.57 5.85
C VAL A 42 -10.77 -1.96 7.08
N ARG A 43 -11.22 -3.22 7.12
CA ARG A 43 -11.88 -3.78 8.29
C ARG A 43 -10.90 -4.72 9.00
N ALA A 44 -10.51 -4.35 10.22
CA ALA A 44 -9.68 -5.19 11.09
C ALA A 44 -10.42 -5.40 12.42
N ASN A 45 -10.53 -6.65 12.88
CA ASN A 45 -11.22 -7.02 14.12
C ASN A 45 -12.63 -6.41 14.25
N GLY A 46 -13.39 -6.39 13.15
CA GLY A 46 -14.74 -5.81 13.11
C GLY A 46 -14.80 -4.28 13.07
N THR A 47 -13.68 -3.58 13.20
CA THR A 47 -13.59 -2.12 13.18
C THR A 47 -13.08 -1.60 11.84
N GLY A 48 -13.67 -0.50 11.35
CA GLY A 48 -13.18 0.20 10.17
C GLY A 48 -12.02 1.12 10.53
N LEU A 49 -10.86 0.92 9.92
CA LEU A 49 -9.66 1.73 10.14
C LEU A 49 -9.13 2.27 8.81
N PRO A 50 -8.68 3.53 8.76
CA PRO A 50 -7.95 4.03 7.61
C PRO A 50 -6.51 3.49 7.64
N VAL A 51 -6.02 2.98 6.52
CA VAL A 51 -4.63 2.53 6.37
C VAL A 51 -4.00 3.12 5.12
N TRP A 52 -2.68 3.34 5.18
CA TRP A 52 -1.89 3.71 4.01
C TRP A 52 -1.63 2.47 3.16
N LEU A 53 -1.99 2.54 1.88
CA LEU A 53 -1.70 1.55 0.86
C LEU A 53 -0.78 2.17 -0.19
N TYR A 54 0.25 1.43 -0.59
CA TYR A 54 1.09 1.77 -1.74
C TYR A 54 0.45 1.17 -2.99
N ALA A 55 -0.22 2.03 -3.77
CA ALA A 55 -0.85 1.64 -5.02
C ALA A 55 0.08 1.98 -6.18
N MET A 56 0.27 1.05 -7.10
CA MET A 56 1.03 1.33 -8.31
C MET A 56 0.32 2.43 -9.11
N GLY A 57 1.06 3.49 -9.46
CA GLY A 57 0.56 4.60 -10.25
C GLY A 57 0.49 4.28 -11.74
N ASP A 58 -0.11 5.19 -12.50
CA ASP A 58 -0.47 5.01 -13.92
C ASP A 58 0.73 4.90 -14.90
N ARG A 59 1.96 4.93 -14.37
CA ARG A 59 3.20 4.95 -15.16
C ARG A 59 3.81 3.57 -15.42
N TRP A 60 3.27 2.51 -14.83
CA TRP A 60 3.78 1.16 -15.07
C TRP A 60 3.30 0.58 -16.39
N THR A 61 4.24 0.14 -17.23
CA THR A 61 3.98 -0.44 -18.56
C THR A 61 4.18 -1.95 -18.62
N GLY A 62 4.52 -2.58 -17.49
CA GLY A 62 4.69 -4.03 -17.40
C GLY A 62 3.35 -4.77 -17.30
N SER A 63 3.41 -6.09 -17.41
CA SER A 63 2.22 -6.94 -17.27
C SER A 63 1.85 -7.14 -15.79
N PHE A 64 0.55 -7.18 -15.51
CA PHE A 64 0.02 -7.56 -14.19
C PHE A 64 -0.48 -8.99 -14.23
N LYS A 65 -0.05 -9.79 -13.25
CA LYS A 65 -0.70 -11.06 -12.96
C LYS A 65 -1.71 -10.85 -11.86
N LYS A 66 -3.00 -10.96 -12.20
CA LYS A 66 -4.06 -10.92 -11.20
C LYS A 66 -3.93 -12.11 -10.26
N LEU A 67 -3.93 -11.85 -8.96
CA LEU A 67 -3.97 -12.89 -7.95
C LEU A 67 -5.37 -13.49 -7.87
N THR A 68 -5.47 -14.80 -8.11
CA THR A 68 -6.70 -15.55 -7.86
C THR A 68 -6.94 -15.58 -6.36
N GLY A 69 -8.12 -15.13 -5.92
CA GLY A 69 -8.45 -15.01 -4.50
C GLY A 69 -7.85 -13.82 -3.77
N GLY A 70 -6.98 -13.02 -4.41
CA GLY A 70 -6.33 -11.89 -3.74
C GLY A 70 -5.30 -12.29 -2.69
N ILE A 71 -4.75 -13.50 -2.80
CA ILE A 71 -3.74 -14.04 -1.88
C ILE A 71 -2.41 -14.02 -2.62
N TRP A 72 -1.41 -13.36 -2.03
CA TRP A 72 -0.02 -13.49 -2.43
C TRP A 72 0.60 -14.64 -1.63
N ARG A 73 1.27 -15.58 -2.31
CA ARG A 73 1.95 -16.73 -1.71
C ARG A 73 3.44 -16.68 -2.01
#